data_AF-A0A327UYW1-F1
#
_entry.id   AF-A0A327UYW1-F1
#
_cell.length_a   1.000
_cell.length_b   1.000
_cell.length_c   1.000
_cell.angle_alpha   90.00
_cell.angle_beta   90.00
_cell.angle_gamma   90.00
#
_symmetry.space_group_name_H-M   'P 1'
#
loop_
_entity.id
_entity.type
_entity.pdbx_description
1 polymer ?
#
loop_
_entity_poly.entity_id
_entity_poly.type
_entity_poly.pdbx_seq_one_letter_code
_entity_poly.pdbx_strand_id
1 'polypeptide(L)'
;MITHVSGSRARRSALLGAAAVLAGGTFLAAPAHAAPAHGHSGTKGTAGATAARADLQVSVADAAKVPVRASLNEVSAPRSADRTLLTAEVNGANKGRPLKLVQAEVARSAAKTGADRSSGHVKLAGVRAFAPGLLGKPLVSADLLTATATCEAGAKPTAQADLENVSVLGKPVNVNAPGGQQIKLPGVGTVDVSLEQETTKTASGAATALKLSYEVNPAKLNIVKATGDIVLSEATCETPKGGSDGNEPGPQTGGGDGGDAGSNNGDGGGLAETGGDATTPIIAATGALLVAGGTTMYLVRRRAARNS
;
A
#
# COMPACT_ATOMS: atom_id res chain seq x y z
N MET A 1 14.97 22.17 -68.91
CA MET A 1 13.94 22.82 -69.74
C MET A 1 12.60 22.54 -69.09
N ILE A 2 11.81 23.58 -68.84
CA ILE A 2 10.41 23.60 -68.38
C ILE A 2 10.15 23.47 -66.87
N THR A 3 9.96 24.66 -66.30
CA THR A 3 9.32 25.11 -65.06
C THR A 3 7.79 25.09 -65.11
N HIS A 4 7.13 24.91 -63.95
CA HIS A 4 5.87 25.55 -63.47
C HIS A 4 5.85 25.32 -61.94
N VAL A 5 5.83 26.24 -60.97
CA VAL A 5 5.25 27.58 -60.69
C VAL A 5 3.72 27.60 -60.48
N SER A 6 3.34 28.16 -59.32
CA SER A 6 2.08 28.80 -58.91
C SER A 6 1.16 27.96 -58.00
N GLY A 7 0.61 28.47 -56.88
CA GLY A 7 0.64 29.84 -56.39
C GLY A 7 -0.15 30.01 -55.07
N SER A 8 0.25 31.02 -54.32
CA SER A 8 -0.37 31.51 -53.09
C SER A 8 -1.76 32.10 -53.32
N ARG A 9 -2.70 31.94 -52.38
CA ARG A 9 -3.80 32.90 -52.19
C ARG A 9 -4.04 33.17 -50.72
N ALA A 10 -3.55 34.34 -50.30
CA ALA A 10 -4.08 35.07 -49.17
C ALA A 10 -5.50 35.56 -49.51
N ARG A 11 -6.42 35.49 -48.55
CA ARG A 11 -7.59 36.39 -48.49
C ARG A 11 -7.80 36.86 -47.06
N ARG A 12 -7.88 38.19 -46.95
CA ARG A 12 -8.23 39.01 -45.80
C ARG A 12 -9.76 39.01 -45.62
N SER A 13 -10.21 39.22 -44.38
CA SER A 13 -11.12 40.31 -43.97
C SER A 13 -12.09 39.89 -42.85
N ALA A 14 -12.26 40.85 -41.94
CA ALA A 14 -12.90 40.81 -40.63
C ALA A 14 -14.44 40.73 -40.66
N LEU A 15 -15.06 40.49 -39.49
CA LEU A 15 -16.23 41.23 -38.97
C LEU A 15 -16.53 40.82 -37.51
N LEU A 16 -16.95 41.82 -36.72
CA LEU A 16 -17.41 41.72 -35.33
C LEU A 16 -18.81 41.08 -35.24
N GLY A 17 -19.10 40.43 -34.11
CA GLY A 17 -20.45 40.08 -33.69
C GLY A 17 -20.47 39.65 -32.22
N ALA A 18 -21.11 40.45 -31.37
CA ALA A 18 -21.41 40.12 -29.98
C ALA A 18 -22.76 39.38 -29.90
N ALA A 19 -22.84 38.30 -29.12
CA ALA A 19 -24.08 37.82 -28.50
C ALA A 19 -23.75 36.79 -27.39
N ALA A 20 -24.41 36.96 -26.25
CA ALA A 20 -24.29 36.15 -25.03
C ALA A 20 -25.15 34.89 -25.09
N VAL A 21 -24.68 33.77 -24.49
CA VAL A 21 -25.54 32.77 -23.81
C VAL A 21 -24.71 32.07 -22.72
N LEU A 22 -25.25 32.06 -21.50
CA LEU A 22 -24.81 31.23 -20.37
C LEU A 22 -25.17 29.76 -20.64
N ALA A 23 -24.18 28.88 -20.59
CA ALA A 23 -24.38 27.45 -20.35
C ALA A 23 -23.22 26.93 -19.49
N GLY A 24 -23.53 26.58 -18.25
CA GLY A 24 -22.62 25.87 -17.36
C GLY A 24 -22.26 24.51 -17.97
N GLY A 25 -20.97 24.19 -17.92
CA GLY A 25 -20.45 22.93 -18.44
C GLY A 25 -19.02 22.71 -17.98
N THR A 26 -18.85 22.29 -16.73
CA THR A 26 -17.57 21.75 -16.26
C THR A 26 -17.35 20.39 -16.91
N PHE A 27 -16.66 20.37 -18.06
CA PHE A 27 -16.04 19.15 -18.58
C PHE A 27 -14.79 18.84 -17.76
N LEU A 28 -14.97 18.03 -16.71
CA LEU A 28 -13.87 17.25 -16.16
C LEU A 28 -13.69 16.03 -17.08
N ALA A 29 -12.81 16.16 -18.06
CA ALA A 29 -12.23 15.01 -18.75
C ALA A 29 -11.25 14.32 -17.78
N ALA A 30 -11.79 13.50 -16.88
CA ALA A 30 -11.03 12.49 -16.16
C ALA A 30 -10.84 11.27 -17.08
N PRO A 31 -9.67 10.62 -17.09
CA PRO A 31 -9.52 9.36 -17.79
C PRO A 31 -10.51 8.34 -17.22
N ALA A 32 -11.26 7.71 -18.11
CA ALA A 32 -12.15 6.59 -17.79
C ALA A 32 -11.31 5.39 -17.34
N HIS A 33 -10.91 5.37 -16.08
CA HIS A 33 -10.75 4.13 -15.36
C HIS A 33 -12.16 3.65 -15.03
N ALA A 34 -12.51 2.44 -15.44
CA ALA A 34 -13.77 1.81 -15.12
C ALA A 34 -13.92 1.72 -13.60
N ALA A 35 -14.57 2.72 -13.01
CA ALA A 35 -15.04 2.67 -11.63
C ALA A 35 -16.21 1.68 -11.59
N PRO A 36 -16.20 0.68 -10.69
CA PRO A 36 -17.31 -0.23 -10.57
C PRO A 36 -18.56 0.56 -10.15
N ALA A 37 -19.69 0.20 -10.76
CA ALA A 37 -20.99 0.80 -10.52
C ALA A 37 -21.34 0.79 -9.02
N HIS A 38 -21.65 1.96 -8.48
CA HIS A 38 -22.10 2.13 -7.10
C HIS A 38 -23.55 1.65 -6.96
N GLY A 39 -23.74 0.43 -6.48
CA GLY A 39 -25.00 -0.04 -5.92
C GLY A 39 -25.04 0.24 -4.41
N HIS A 40 -26.09 0.90 -3.95
CA HIS A 40 -26.33 1.20 -2.53
C HIS A 40 -26.58 -0.11 -1.74
N SER A 41 -25.61 -0.50 -0.91
CA SER A 41 -25.73 -1.47 0.20
C SER A 41 -24.52 -1.23 1.12
N GLY A 42 -24.66 -1.45 2.44
CA GLY A 42 -23.64 -1.12 3.45
C GLY A 42 -22.20 -1.43 3.01
N THR A 43 -21.26 -0.52 3.30
CA THR A 43 -19.92 -0.56 2.69
C THR A 43 -19.17 -1.83 3.09
N LYS A 44 -19.24 -2.84 2.22
CA LYS A 44 -18.46 -4.08 2.31
C LYS A 44 -16.98 -3.72 2.45
N GLY A 45 -16.26 -4.44 3.30
CA GLY A 45 -14.85 -4.17 3.53
C GLY A 45 -14.00 -4.50 2.30
N THR A 46 -12.74 -4.10 2.32
CA THR A 46 -11.81 -4.36 1.21
C THR A 46 -10.74 -5.36 1.64
N ALA A 47 -10.23 -6.15 0.70
CA ALA A 47 -9.06 -6.98 0.94
C ALA A 47 -8.23 -7.12 -0.33
N GLY A 48 -6.92 -7.20 -0.14
CA GLY A 48 -5.93 -7.35 -1.19
C GLY A 48 -4.94 -8.47 -0.86
N ALA A 49 -4.42 -9.10 -1.91
CA ALA A 49 -3.40 -10.12 -1.80
C ALA A 49 -2.47 -10.03 -3.01
N THR A 50 -1.18 -9.82 -2.76
CA THR A 50 -0.15 -9.61 -3.78
C THR A 50 1.01 -10.57 -3.54
N ALA A 51 1.29 -11.43 -4.52
CA ALA A 51 2.40 -12.37 -4.41
C ALA A 51 3.74 -11.65 -4.47
N ALA A 52 3.96 -10.80 -5.47
CA ALA A 52 5.15 -9.98 -5.55
C ALA A 52 4.85 -8.63 -6.16
N ARG A 53 5.41 -7.58 -5.58
CA ARG A 53 5.45 -6.23 -6.15
C ARG A 53 6.90 -5.77 -6.21
N ALA A 54 7.30 -5.24 -7.36
CA ALA A 54 8.61 -4.62 -7.56
C ALA A 54 8.40 -3.19 -8.05
N ASP A 55 8.93 -2.24 -7.28
CA ASP A 55 8.91 -0.81 -7.59
C ASP A 55 10.35 -0.32 -7.56
N LEU A 56 11.03 -0.38 -8.71
CA LEU A 56 12.44 -0.04 -8.86
C LEU A 56 12.63 1.17 -9.76
N GLN A 57 13.48 2.09 -9.34
CA GLN A 57 13.95 3.23 -10.12
C GLN A 57 15.34 2.93 -10.63
N VAL A 58 15.44 2.73 -11.94
CA VAL A 58 16.66 2.31 -12.62
C VAL A 58 17.24 3.51 -13.37
N SER A 59 18.46 3.90 -13.06
CA SER A 59 19.15 5.03 -13.69
C SER A 59 20.43 4.52 -14.33
N VAL A 60 20.54 4.57 -15.65
CA VAL A 60 21.80 4.30 -16.36
C VAL A 60 22.56 5.63 -16.47
N ALA A 61 23.89 5.61 -16.29
CA ALA A 61 24.70 6.81 -16.54
C ALA A 61 24.36 7.38 -17.93
N ASP A 62 24.10 8.69 -17.98
CA ASP A 62 23.70 9.47 -19.17
C ASP A 62 22.33 9.14 -19.79
N ALA A 63 21.48 8.33 -19.14
CA ALA A 63 20.13 8.02 -19.61
C ALA A 63 19.03 8.49 -18.63
N ALA A 64 17.80 8.64 -19.16
CA ALA A 64 16.62 8.95 -18.36
C ALA A 64 16.32 7.84 -17.35
N LYS A 65 15.76 8.22 -16.18
CA LYS A 65 15.30 7.27 -15.15
C LYS A 65 14.15 6.42 -15.71
N VAL A 66 14.29 5.11 -15.68
CA VAL A 66 13.27 4.17 -16.12
C VAL A 66 12.57 3.58 -14.89
N PRO A 67 11.28 3.90 -14.65
CA PRO A 67 10.51 3.25 -13.60
C PRO A 67 10.17 1.83 -14.01
N VAL A 68 10.46 0.89 -13.12
CA VAL A 68 10.03 -0.49 -13.22
C VAL A 68 8.97 -0.70 -12.16
N ARG A 69 7.73 -0.95 -12.63
CA ARG A 69 6.63 -1.37 -11.77
C ARG A 69 6.11 -2.69 -12.29
N ALA A 70 6.21 -3.71 -11.46
CA ALA A 70 5.65 -5.02 -11.76
C ALA A 70 4.87 -5.50 -10.54
N SER A 71 3.58 -5.79 -10.71
CA SER A 71 2.82 -6.55 -9.74
C SER A 71 2.49 -7.91 -10.32
N LEU A 72 2.65 -8.94 -9.49
CA LEU A 72 2.51 -10.32 -9.89
C LEU A 72 1.51 -11.00 -8.96
N ASN A 73 0.55 -11.68 -9.59
CA ASN A 73 -0.51 -12.41 -8.90
C ASN A 73 -1.25 -11.51 -7.88
N GLU A 74 -1.50 -10.26 -8.25
CA GLU A 74 -2.23 -9.29 -7.42
C GLU A 74 -3.74 -9.47 -7.61
N VAL A 75 -4.47 -9.62 -6.52
CA VAL A 75 -5.93 -9.75 -6.51
C VAL A 75 -6.56 -8.80 -5.50
N SER A 76 -7.77 -8.36 -5.82
CA SER A 76 -8.62 -7.58 -4.92
C SER A 76 -9.92 -8.36 -4.73
N ALA A 77 -10.43 -8.35 -3.51
CA ALA A 77 -11.60 -9.14 -3.15
C ALA A 77 -12.84 -8.77 -4.01
N PRO A 78 -13.71 -9.75 -4.34
CA PRO A 78 -13.53 -11.19 -4.16
C PRO A 78 -12.82 -11.82 -5.37
N ARG A 79 -11.58 -12.30 -5.19
CA ARG A 79 -10.85 -13.03 -6.24
C ARG A 79 -9.72 -13.87 -5.65
N SER A 80 -9.35 -14.92 -6.38
CA SER A 80 -8.12 -15.66 -6.17
C SER A 80 -7.34 -15.79 -7.47
N ALA A 81 -6.04 -16.02 -7.35
CA ALA A 81 -5.15 -16.30 -8.46
C ALA A 81 -4.07 -17.30 -8.03
N ASP A 82 -3.88 -18.32 -8.85
CA ASP A 82 -2.91 -19.38 -8.63
C ASP A 82 -1.98 -19.47 -9.85
N ARG A 83 -0.66 -19.51 -9.59
CA ARG A 83 0.36 -19.65 -10.62
C ARG A 83 1.39 -20.69 -10.21
N THR A 84 1.74 -21.51 -11.17
CA THR A 84 2.94 -22.35 -11.15
C THR A 84 4.03 -21.61 -11.90
N LEU A 85 5.22 -21.50 -11.31
CA LEU A 85 6.36 -20.76 -11.84
C LEU A 85 6.06 -19.27 -12.14
N LEU A 86 5.91 -18.49 -11.07
CA LEU A 86 5.81 -17.04 -11.15
C LEU A 86 7.19 -16.43 -11.45
N THR A 87 7.32 -15.60 -12.47
CA THR A 87 8.59 -14.93 -12.80
C THR A 87 8.35 -13.45 -13.15
N ALA A 88 9.16 -12.57 -12.57
CA ALA A 88 9.21 -11.14 -12.87
C ALA A 88 10.58 -10.81 -13.48
N GLU A 89 10.59 -10.18 -14.67
CA GLU A 89 11.81 -9.77 -15.35
C GLU A 89 11.73 -8.33 -15.85
N VAL A 90 12.89 -7.68 -15.93
CA VAL A 90 13.04 -6.32 -16.50
C VAL A 90 13.95 -6.38 -17.70
N ASN A 91 13.45 -5.90 -18.84
CA ASN A 91 14.24 -5.80 -20.06
C ASN A 91 15.04 -4.49 -20.10
N GLY A 92 16.25 -4.55 -20.66
CA GLY A 92 17.04 -3.35 -20.96
C GLY A 92 17.93 -2.81 -19.83
N ALA A 93 17.70 -3.20 -18.57
CA ALA A 93 18.50 -2.74 -17.43
C ALA A 93 19.92 -3.35 -17.33
N ASN A 94 20.22 -4.39 -18.12
CA ASN A 94 21.51 -5.10 -18.10
C ASN A 94 22.10 -5.27 -19.51
N LYS A 95 22.50 -4.18 -20.16
CA LYS A 95 23.07 -4.20 -21.53
C LYS A 95 22.15 -4.90 -22.54
N GLY A 96 20.84 -4.65 -22.44
CA GLY A 96 19.84 -5.28 -23.30
C GLY A 96 19.37 -6.69 -22.90
N ARG A 97 20.00 -7.33 -21.88
CA ARG A 97 19.54 -8.63 -21.38
C ARG A 97 18.41 -8.49 -20.36
N PRO A 98 17.44 -9.43 -20.32
CA PRO A 98 16.46 -9.52 -19.25
C PRO A 98 17.14 -9.73 -17.90
N LEU A 99 16.66 -9.02 -16.88
CA LEU A 99 17.05 -9.19 -15.50
C LEU A 99 15.87 -9.78 -14.73
N LYS A 100 15.98 -11.04 -14.31
CA LYS A 100 15.05 -11.64 -13.34
C LYS A 100 15.14 -10.88 -12.03
N LEU A 101 14.00 -10.54 -11.45
CA LEU A 101 13.89 -9.90 -10.14
C LEU A 101 13.32 -10.86 -9.11
N VAL A 102 12.27 -11.59 -9.49
CA VAL A 102 11.57 -12.51 -8.59
C VAL A 102 11.22 -13.78 -9.36
N GLN A 103 11.42 -14.91 -8.72
CA GLN A 103 10.95 -16.21 -9.15
C GLN A 103 10.30 -16.92 -7.96
N ALA A 104 9.17 -17.58 -8.17
CA ALA A 104 8.56 -18.48 -7.19
C ALA A 104 7.99 -19.69 -7.92
N GLU A 105 8.08 -20.88 -7.32
CA GLU A 105 7.58 -22.12 -7.91
C GLU A 105 6.06 -22.22 -7.79
N VAL A 106 5.52 -21.73 -6.69
CA VAL A 106 4.08 -21.59 -6.47
C VAL A 106 3.80 -20.19 -5.98
N ALA A 107 2.77 -19.57 -6.55
CA ALA A 107 2.20 -18.33 -6.05
C ALA A 107 0.68 -18.46 -5.96
N ARG A 108 0.14 -18.25 -4.77
CA ARG A 108 -1.30 -18.19 -4.51
C ARG A 108 -1.62 -16.89 -3.83
N SER A 109 -2.64 -16.21 -4.35
CA SER A 109 -3.17 -14.98 -3.77
C SER A 109 -4.67 -15.10 -3.71
N ALA A 110 -5.27 -14.83 -2.55
CA ALA A 110 -6.71 -14.88 -2.36
C ALA A 110 -7.16 -13.68 -1.53
N ALA A 111 -8.19 -13.00 -2.00
CA ALA A 111 -8.82 -11.91 -1.29
C ALA A 111 -10.34 -12.17 -1.25
N LYS A 112 -10.91 -12.11 -0.05
CA LYS A 112 -12.33 -12.35 0.22
C LYS A 112 -12.91 -11.16 0.97
N THR A 113 -14.16 -10.83 0.67
CA THR A 113 -14.92 -9.81 1.40
C THR A 113 -16.36 -10.29 1.59
N GLY A 114 -16.89 -10.04 2.77
CA GLY A 114 -18.24 -10.34 3.22
C GLY A 114 -18.85 -9.14 3.94
N ALA A 115 -20.03 -9.33 4.52
CA ALA A 115 -20.71 -8.28 5.30
C ALA A 115 -20.01 -8.00 6.63
N ASP A 116 -19.37 -9.02 7.20
CA ASP A 116 -18.77 -9.07 8.53
C ASP A 116 -17.25 -9.25 8.49
N ARG A 117 -16.68 -9.75 7.39
CA ARG A 117 -15.26 -10.08 7.30
C ARG A 117 -14.62 -9.73 5.96
N SER A 118 -13.42 -9.16 6.01
CA SER A 118 -12.49 -9.03 4.89
C SER A 118 -11.23 -9.84 5.20
N SER A 119 -10.72 -10.59 4.23
CA SER A 119 -9.45 -11.31 4.41
C SER A 119 -8.61 -11.34 3.14
N GLY A 120 -7.32 -11.08 3.28
CA GLY A 120 -6.30 -11.28 2.28
C GLY A 120 -5.38 -12.42 2.72
N HIS A 121 -4.99 -13.28 1.79
CA HIS A 121 -4.06 -14.38 2.04
C HIS A 121 -3.14 -14.57 0.84
N VAL A 122 -1.85 -14.71 1.12
CA VAL A 122 -0.84 -15.01 0.11
C VAL A 122 0.03 -16.16 0.60
N LYS A 123 0.39 -17.03 -0.35
CA LYS A 123 1.37 -18.09 -0.17
C LYS A 123 2.30 -18.14 -1.36
N LEU A 124 3.59 -18.03 -1.10
CA LEU A 124 4.65 -18.25 -2.07
C LEU A 124 5.53 -19.42 -1.64
N ALA A 125 5.91 -20.28 -2.58
CA ALA A 125 6.86 -21.36 -2.33
C ALA A 125 8.02 -21.36 -3.32
N GLY A 126 9.20 -21.79 -2.87
CA GLY A 126 10.42 -21.86 -3.69
C GLY A 126 10.85 -20.50 -4.24
N VAL A 127 10.88 -19.50 -3.35
CA VAL A 127 11.08 -18.09 -3.69
C VAL A 127 12.56 -17.78 -3.87
N ARG A 128 12.87 -17.05 -4.95
CA ARG A 128 14.20 -16.53 -5.27
C ARG A 128 14.06 -15.08 -5.73
N ALA A 129 14.66 -14.16 -4.98
CA ALA A 129 14.76 -12.75 -5.34
C ALA A 129 16.18 -12.40 -5.76
N PHE A 130 16.31 -11.62 -6.83
CA PHE A 130 17.59 -11.29 -7.46
C PHE A 130 17.79 -9.78 -7.45
N ALA A 131 19.04 -9.37 -7.20
CA ALA A 131 19.41 -7.96 -7.22
C ALA A 131 20.05 -7.58 -8.56
N PRO A 132 19.79 -6.36 -9.08
CA PRO A 132 20.58 -5.81 -10.17
C PRO A 132 22.08 -5.83 -9.85
N GLY A 133 22.89 -6.28 -10.80
CA GLY A 133 24.36 -6.36 -10.65
C GLY A 133 24.88 -7.65 -10.03
N LEU A 134 24.02 -8.53 -9.49
CA LEU A 134 24.43 -9.83 -8.96
C LEU A 134 24.33 -10.91 -10.05
N LEU A 135 25.45 -11.59 -10.36
CA LEU A 135 25.54 -12.56 -11.45
C LEU A 135 24.86 -13.89 -11.09
N GLY A 136 23.54 -13.98 -11.31
CA GLY A 136 22.76 -15.22 -11.32
C GLY A 136 22.54 -15.89 -9.95
N LYS A 137 23.18 -15.39 -8.90
CA LYS A 137 22.93 -15.84 -7.52
C LYS A 137 21.72 -15.08 -6.97
N PRO A 138 20.73 -15.76 -6.35
CA PRO A 138 19.65 -15.07 -5.66
C PRO A 138 20.25 -14.28 -4.49
N LEU A 139 19.79 -13.05 -4.33
CA LEU A 139 20.07 -12.28 -3.13
C LEU A 139 19.35 -12.93 -1.95
N VAL A 140 18.07 -13.27 -2.10
CA VAL A 140 17.28 -13.93 -1.07
C VAL A 140 16.63 -15.18 -1.63
N SER A 141 16.67 -16.26 -0.84
CA SER A 141 15.89 -17.47 -1.12
C SER A 141 15.07 -17.83 0.11
N ALA A 142 13.87 -18.36 -0.09
CA ALA A 142 13.00 -18.84 0.98
C ALA A 142 12.12 -19.99 0.47
N ASP A 143 11.86 -20.96 1.33
CA ASP A 143 11.06 -22.13 0.94
C ASP A 143 9.57 -21.82 0.96
N LEU A 144 9.13 -21.07 1.97
CA LEU A 144 7.75 -20.65 2.14
C LEU A 144 7.71 -19.21 2.65
N LEU A 145 6.85 -18.40 2.05
CA LEU A 145 6.45 -17.10 2.56
C LEU A 145 4.92 -17.06 2.62
N THR A 146 4.37 -16.70 3.78
CA THR A 146 2.93 -16.51 3.94
C THR A 146 2.62 -15.14 4.54
N ALA A 147 1.51 -14.56 4.09
CA ALA A 147 0.95 -13.35 4.69
C ALA A 147 -0.56 -13.47 4.73
N THR A 148 -1.14 -13.15 5.89
CA THR A 148 -2.58 -13.17 6.11
C THR A 148 -2.99 -11.90 6.83
N ALA A 149 -4.02 -11.23 6.33
CA ALA A 149 -4.65 -10.10 7.01
C ALA A 149 -6.15 -10.37 7.10
N THR A 150 -6.71 -10.31 8.30
CA THR A 150 -8.14 -10.50 8.54
C THR A 150 -8.70 -9.33 9.33
N CYS A 151 -9.80 -8.78 8.83
CA CYS A 151 -10.53 -7.68 9.43
C CYS A 151 -11.99 -8.10 9.60
N GLU A 152 -12.41 -8.28 10.85
CA GLU A 152 -13.78 -8.62 11.21
C GLU A 152 -14.48 -7.40 11.81
N ALA A 153 -15.78 -7.25 11.51
CA ALA A 153 -16.61 -6.20 12.07
C ALA A 153 -16.69 -6.36 13.60
N GLY A 154 -16.44 -5.28 14.33
CA GLY A 154 -16.46 -5.29 15.81
C GLY A 154 -15.25 -5.94 16.48
N ALA A 155 -14.30 -6.52 15.74
CA ALA A 155 -13.09 -7.11 16.29
C ALA A 155 -11.83 -6.33 15.91
N LYS A 156 -10.75 -6.54 16.67
CA LYS A 156 -9.43 -5.98 16.32
C LYS A 156 -8.89 -6.69 15.07
N PRO A 157 -8.39 -5.95 14.06
CA PRO A 157 -7.73 -6.55 12.91
C PRO A 157 -6.56 -7.44 13.31
N THR A 158 -6.36 -8.51 12.56
CA THR A 158 -5.22 -9.44 12.70
C THR A 158 -4.40 -9.43 11.43
N ALA A 159 -3.08 -9.43 11.57
CA ALA A 159 -2.13 -9.49 10.47
C ALA A 159 -1.00 -10.41 10.91
N GLN A 160 -0.72 -11.44 10.12
CA GLN A 160 0.33 -12.40 10.40
C GLN A 160 1.18 -12.66 9.16
N ALA A 161 2.48 -12.69 9.33
CA ALA A 161 3.45 -13.02 8.31
C ALA A 161 4.39 -14.11 8.83
N ASP A 162 4.64 -15.14 8.01
CA ASP A 162 5.54 -16.24 8.39
C ASP A 162 6.52 -16.56 7.25
N LEU A 163 7.70 -17.05 7.62
CA LEU A 163 8.80 -17.36 6.72
C LEU A 163 9.44 -18.70 7.08
N GLU A 164 9.82 -19.48 6.08
CA GLU A 164 10.58 -20.73 6.28
C GLU A 164 11.87 -20.74 5.45
N ASN A 165 12.97 -21.19 6.09
CA ASN A 165 14.28 -21.41 5.48
C ASN A 165 14.81 -20.22 4.66
N VAL A 166 14.73 -19.02 5.24
CA VAL A 166 15.21 -17.80 4.60
C VAL A 166 16.74 -17.78 4.60
N SER A 167 17.31 -17.51 3.42
CA SER A 167 18.74 -17.27 3.25
C SER A 167 19.00 -16.00 2.47
N VAL A 168 20.04 -15.27 2.87
CA VAL A 168 20.53 -14.09 2.15
C VAL A 168 21.93 -14.36 1.65
N LEU A 169 22.14 -14.26 0.34
CA LEU A 169 23.36 -14.65 -0.38
C LEU A 169 23.80 -16.09 -0.06
N GLY A 170 22.83 -16.99 0.14
CA GLY A 170 23.06 -18.38 0.50
C GLY A 170 23.48 -18.62 1.97
N LYS A 171 23.45 -17.58 2.82
CA LYS A 171 23.64 -17.73 4.27
C LYS A 171 22.28 -17.72 4.96
N PRO A 172 21.97 -18.70 5.83
CA PRO A 172 20.70 -18.73 6.55
C PRO A 172 20.60 -17.53 7.49
N VAL A 173 19.41 -16.93 7.56
CA VAL A 173 19.12 -15.86 8.53
C VAL A 173 18.28 -16.47 9.64
N ASN A 174 18.73 -16.31 10.89
CA ASN A 174 17.94 -16.72 12.04
C ASN A 174 16.81 -15.70 12.24
N VAL A 175 15.57 -16.14 12.11
CA VAL A 175 14.34 -15.33 12.16
C VAL A 175 13.96 -14.96 13.60
N ASN A 176 14.92 -14.93 14.52
CA ASN A 176 14.62 -14.87 15.97
C ASN A 176 14.20 -13.47 16.47
N ALA A 177 14.04 -12.49 15.58
CA ALA A 177 13.40 -11.22 15.90
C ALA A 177 12.86 -10.55 14.61
N PRO A 178 11.56 -10.16 14.59
CA PRO A 178 11.03 -9.27 13.57
C PRO A 178 11.88 -7.99 13.49
N GLY A 179 12.26 -7.57 12.29
CA GLY A 179 13.12 -6.40 12.14
C GLY A 179 13.86 -6.30 10.80
N GLY A 180 14.49 -5.14 10.60
CA GLY A 180 15.32 -4.85 9.43
C GLY A 180 16.77 -5.28 9.65
N GLN A 181 17.38 -5.93 8.67
CA GLN A 181 18.81 -6.21 8.62
C GLN A 181 19.44 -5.49 7.42
N GLN A 182 20.46 -4.67 7.69
CA GLN A 182 21.23 -4.04 6.62
C GLN A 182 22.39 -4.93 6.19
N ILE A 183 22.46 -5.21 4.89
CA ILE A 183 23.44 -6.10 4.29
C ILE A 183 24.25 -5.32 3.27
N LYS A 184 25.57 -5.24 3.50
CA LYS A 184 26.52 -4.65 2.56
C LYS A 184 26.91 -5.70 1.53
N LEU A 185 26.65 -5.40 0.27
CA LEU A 185 27.01 -6.22 -0.88
C LEU A 185 28.28 -5.65 -1.53
N PRO A 186 29.44 -6.32 -1.41
CA PRO A 186 30.69 -5.85 -1.99
C PRO A 186 30.54 -5.56 -3.49
N GLY A 187 30.89 -4.33 -3.91
CA GLY A 187 30.84 -3.90 -5.32
C GLY A 187 29.45 -3.63 -5.90
N VAL A 188 28.38 -3.77 -5.11
CA VAL A 188 26.98 -3.57 -5.55
C VAL A 188 26.32 -2.43 -4.78
N GLY A 189 26.32 -2.48 -3.44
CA GLY A 189 25.66 -1.46 -2.61
C GLY A 189 25.16 -2.01 -1.28
N THR A 190 24.04 -1.48 -0.81
CA THR A 190 23.37 -1.90 0.43
C THR A 190 21.98 -2.42 0.12
N VAL A 191 21.56 -3.44 0.88
CA VAL A 191 20.18 -3.92 0.88
C VAL A 191 19.71 -4.04 2.30
N ASP A 192 18.58 -3.42 2.59
CA ASP A 192 17.86 -3.58 3.84
C ASP A 192 16.79 -4.65 3.65
N VAL A 193 16.84 -5.68 4.49
CA VAL A 193 15.92 -6.81 4.47
C VAL A 193 15.01 -6.70 5.68
N SER A 194 13.71 -6.50 5.46
CA SER A 194 12.71 -6.49 6.52
C SER A 194 11.90 -7.78 6.48
N LEU A 195 11.93 -8.52 7.59
CA LEU A 195 11.22 -9.78 7.77
C LEU A 195 9.94 -9.54 8.58
N GLU A 196 8.86 -10.25 8.23
CA GLU A 196 7.64 -10.39 9.04
C GLU A 196 7.08 -9.03 9.51
N GLN A 197 6.76 -8.17 8.55
CA GLN A 197 6.17 -6.88 8.87
C GLN A 197 4.66 -7.02 9.05
N GLU A 198 4.21 -6.83 10.28
CA GLU A 198 2.81 -6.86 10.65
C GLU A 198 2.37 -5.48 11.14
N THR A 199 1.24 -5.00 10.65
CA THR A 199 0.68 -3.72 11.06
C THR A 199 -0.82 -3.84 11.20
N THR A 200 -1.31 -3.58 12.39
CA THR A 200 -2.74 -3.52 12.70
C THR A 200 -3.10 -2.12 13.16
N LYS A 201 -4.17 -1.57 12.61
CA LYS A 201 -4.79 -0.30 13.03
C LYS A 201 -6.22 -0.60 13.51
N THR A 202 -6.97 0.44 13.83
CA THR A 202 -8.35 0.32 14.33
C THR A 202 -9.29 -0.44 13.38
N ALA A 203 -9.13 -0.26 12.06
CA ALA A 203 -10.04 -0.81 11.05
C ALA A 203 -9.30 -1.43 9.85
N SER A 204 -8.00 -1.65 9.96
CA SER A 204 -7.21 -2.26 8.88
C SER A 204 -6.03 -3.07 9.40
N GLY A 205 -5.67 -4.08 8.61
CA GLY A 205 -4.52 -4.95 8.86
C GLY A 205 -3.70 -5.10 7.60
N ALA A 206 -2.38 -5.16 7.75
CA ALA A 206 -1.45 -5.44 6.68
C ALA A 206 -0.34 -6.37 7.20
N ALA A 207 -0.08 -7.43 6.44
CA ALA A 207 1.00 -8.37 6.70
C ALA A 207 1.89 -8.46 5.45
N THR A 208 3.20 -8.39 5.65
CA THR A 208 4.21 -8.58 4.61
C THR A 208 5.25 -9.56 5.11
N ALA A 209 5.42 -10.67 4.40
CA ALA A 209 6.38 -11.69 4.76
C ALA A 209 7.82 -11.16 4.60
N LEU A 210 8.13 -10.59 3.44
CA LEU A 210 9.48 -10.13 3.13
C LEU A 210 9.44 -8.85 2.30
N LYS A 211 10.13 -7.82 2.79
CA LYS A 211 10.41 -6.60 2.03
C LYS A 211 11.92 -6.40 1.87
N LEU A 212 12.34 -6.14 0.65
CA LEU A 212 13.72 -5.88 0.28
C LEU A 212 13.81 -4.45 -0.23
N SER A 213 14.53 -3.59 0.48
CA SER A 213 14.78 -2.20 0.10
C SER A 213 16.23 -2.06 -0.38
N TYR A 214 16.41 -1.63 -1.62
CA TYR A 214 17.70 -1.64 -2.30
C TYR A 214 18.25 -0.24 -2.47
N GLU A 215 19.53 -0.08 -2.19
CA GLU A 215 20.31 1.03 -2.69
C GLU A 215 21.60 0.51 -3.34
N VAL A 216 21.55 0.36 -4.65
CA VAL A 216 22.68 -0.09 -5.46
C VAL A 216 23.35 1.13 -6.07
N ASN A 217 24.53 1.46 -5.57
CA ASN A 217 25.36 2.55 -6.08
C ASN A 217 26.80 2.04 -6.27
N PRO A 218 27.11 1.44 -7.43
CA PRO A 218 28.44 0.89 -7.68
C PRO A 218 29.46 2.04 -7.75
N ALA A 219 30.30 2.16 -6.73
CA ALA A 219 31.13 3.35 -6.46
C ALA A 219 32.14 3.74 -7.55
N LYS A 220 32.32 2.98 -8.64
CA LYS A 220 33.39 3.22 -9.64
C LYS A 220 33.07 2.76 -11.07
N LEU A 221 31.84 2.41 -11.38
CA LEU A 221 31.51 1.81 -12.66
C LEU A 221 30.32 2.57 -13.25
N ASN A 222 30.43 2.99 -14.51
CA ASN A 222 29.37 3.61 -15.32
C ASN A 222 28.17 2.64 -15.50
N ILE A 223 27.58 2.21 -14.39
CA ILE A 223 26.59 1.15 -14.27
C ILE A 223 25.33 1.76 -13.64
N VAL A 224 24.25 1.07 -13.92
CA VAL A 224 22.90 1.31 -13.45
C VAL A 224 22.82 1.49 -11.93
N LYS A 225 22.47 2.71 -11.48
CA LYS A 225 21.97 2.96 -10.13
C LYS A 225 20.56 2.40 -10.04
N ALA A 226 20.31 1.54 -9.06
CA ALA A 226 18.98 1.02 -8.80
C ALA A 226 18.60 1.30 -7.34
N THR A 227 17.44 1.91 -7.17
CA THR A 227 16.87 2.17 -5.84
C THR A 227 15.39 1.81 -5.87
N GLY A 228 14.90 1.19 -4.82
CA GLY A 228 13.47 0.86 -4.70
C GLY A 228 13.24 -0.38 -3.87
N ASP A 229 12.05 -0.96 -4.02
CA ASP A 229 11.56 -2.02 -3.15
C ASP A 229 11.09 -3.24 -3.93
N ILE A 230 11.32 -4.43 -3.36
CA ILE A 230 10.65 -5.66 -3.75
C ILE A 230 9.90 -6.18 -2.52
N VAL A 231 8.58 -6.26 -2.62
CA VAL A 231 7.68 -6.77 -1.59
C VAL A 231 7.21 -8.16 -2.01
N LEU A 232 7.40 -9.15 -1.16
CA LEU A 232 7.02 -10.54 -1.39
C LEU A 232 6.03 -10.99 -0.32
N SER A 233 4.92 -11.54 -0.78
CA SER A 233 3.80 -11.99 0.03
C SER A 233 3.22 -10.88 0.90
N GLU A 234 2.34 -10.06 0.31
CA GLU A 234 1.62 -8.98 0.99
C GLU A 234 0.12 -9.29 1.02
N ALA A 235 -0.48 -9.17 2.21
CA ALA A 235 -1.91 -9.26 2.41
C ALA A 235 -2.43 -8.01 3.13
N THR A 236 -3.57 -7.50 2.69
CA THR A 236 -4.23 -6.33 3.31
C THR A 236 -5.71 -6.60 3.52
N CYS A 237 -6.26 -5.98 4.57
CA CYS A 237 -7.69 -5.96 4.82
C CYS A 237 -8.13 -4.61 5.39
N GLU A 238 -9.39 -4.27 5.12
CA GLU A 238 -10.12 -3.20 5.78
C GLU A 238 -11.45 -3.74 6.28
N THR A 239 -11.79 -3.38 7.52
CA THR A 239 -13.01 -3.79 8.20
C THR A 239 -14.23 -3.28 7.43
N PRO A 240 -15.21 -4.14 7.12
CA PRO A 240 -16.49 -3.70 6.60
C PRO A 240 -17.15 -2.70 7.55
N LYS A 241 -17.84 -1.69 7.01
CA LYS A 241 -18.70 -0.84 7.85
C LYS A 241 -20.01 -1.62 8.09
N GLY A 242 -19.94 -2.62 8.96
CA GLY A 242 -21.09 -3.37 9.47
C GLY A 242 -21.57 -2.74 10.78
N GLY A 243 -22.85 -2.38 10.83
CA GLY A 243 -23.45 -1.45 11.79
C GLY A 243 -23.19 -1.74 13.26
N SER A 244 -22.62 -0.76 13.95
CA SER A 244 -22.79 -0.60 15.39
C SER A 244 -24.22 -0.12 15.69
N ASP A 245 -25.23 -0.92 15.38
CA ASP A 245 -26.62 -0.72 15.85
C ASP A 245 -27.02 -1.89 16.76
N GLY A 246 -26.21 -2.13 17.78
CA GLY A 246 -26.41 -3.21 18.75
C GLY A 246 -26.25 -2.78 20.20
N ASN A 247 -26.32 -1.47 20.47
CA ASN A 247 -26.49 -0.96 21.83
C ASN A 247 -27.79 -0.16 21.91
N GLU A 248 -28.90 -0.85 21.61
CA GLU A 248 -30.22 -0.39 21.97
C GLU A 248 -30.36 -0.57 23.49
N PRO A 249 -30.58 0.51 24.28
CA PRO A 249 -30.96 0.35 25.68
C PRO A 249 -32.26 -0.44 25.70
N GLY A 250 -32.25 -1.61 26.34
CA GLY A 250 -33.42 -2.48 26.41
C GLY A 250 -34.66 -1.72 26.92
N PRO A 251 -35.87 -2.08 26.47
CA PRO A 251 -37.10 -1.46 26.96
C PRO A 251 -37.22 -1.66 28.47
N GLN A 252 -37.27 -0.57 29.24
CA GLN A 252 -37.74 -0.61 30.62
C GLN A 252 -39.24 -0.92 30.59
N THR A 253 -39.60 -2.18 30.74
CA THR A 253 -40.97 -2.59 31.09
C THR A 253 -41.20 -2.25 32.56
N GLY A 254 -42.14 -1.34 32.82
CA GLY A 254 -42.55 -0.95 34.17
C GLY A 254 -43.43 -1.97 34.88
N GLY A 255 -43.59 -1.72 36.18
CA GLY A 255 -44.48 -2.38 37.13
C GLY A 255 -43.76 -2.47 38.48
N GLY A 256 -44.26 -2.02 39.62
CA GLY A 256 -45.52 -1.44 40.07
C GLY A 256 -45.40 -1.32 41.61
N ASP A 257 -46.13 -0.39 42.20
CA ASP A 257 -46.03 0.08 43.59
C ASP A 257 -46.10 -0.98 44.72
N GLY A 258 -45.47 -0.64 45.86
CA GLY A 258 -46.04 -0.89 47.20
C GLY A 258 -45.10 -1.50 48.25
N GLY A 259 -44.92 -0.80 49.38
CA GLY A 259 -44.71 -1.46 50.69
C GLY A 259 -43.60 -0.93 51.61
N ASP A 260 -44.06 -0.27 52.67
CA ASP A 260 -43.42 0.35 53.84
C ASP A 260 -42.44 -0.48 54.74
N ALA A 261 -41.66 0.28 55.52
CA ALA A 261 -41.03 0.01 56.83
C ALA A 261 -39.78 -0.88 56.99
N GLY A 262 -38.76 -0.35 57.67
CA GLY A 262 -37.80 -1.15 58.45
C GLY A 262 -36.43 -0.52 58.71
N SER A 263 -36.13 -0.25 59.98
CA SER A 263 -34.96 0.45 60.51
C SER A 263 -33.68 -0.41 60.65
N ASN A 264 -32.53 0.28 60.66
CA ASN A 264 -31.28 0.02 61.42
C ASN A 264 -30.21 -0.98 60.94
N ASN A 265 -28.97 -0.49 61.14
CA ASN A 265 -27.65 -1.13 61.25
C ASN A 265 -27.06 -1.73 59.95
N GLY A 266 -25.90 -1.30 59.43
CA GLY A 266 -24.77 -0.64 60.09
C GLY A 266 -23.96 -1.63 60.90
N ASP A 267 -23.19 -2.51 60.23
CA ASP A 267 -21.74 -2.72 60.46
C ASP A 267 -21.22 -3.91 59.64
N GLY A 268 -19.93 -3.84 59.27
CA GLY A 268 -19.11 -5.06 59.26
C GLY A 268 -18.61 -5.62 57.92
N GLY A 269 -17.67 -4.92 57.28
CA GLY A 269 -16.36 -5.49 56.91
C GLY A 269 -16.21 -6.23 55.58
N GLY A 270 -15.24 -5.79 54.75
CA GLY A 270 -14.94 -6.53 53.52
C GLY A 270 -13.84 -6.07 52.55
N LEU A 271 -12.80 -5.35 52.99
CA LEU A 271 -11.41 -5.41 52.47
C LEU A 271 -11.02 -4.78 51.09
N ALA A 272 -9.93 -3.98 51.19
CA ALA A 272 -8.90 -3.57 50.19
C ALA A 272 -9.30 -2.53 49.11
N GLU A 273 -8.84 -1.25 49.11
CA GLU A 273 -7.46 -0.69 49.17
C GLU A 273 -6.65 -1.17 47.95
N THR A 274 -6.12 -0.40 47.00
CA THR A 274 -5.36 0.88 46.90
C THR A 274 -5.30 1.22 45.39
N GLY A 275 -5.01 2.40 44.87
CA GLY A 275 -4.61 3.68 45.42
C GLY A 275 -4.69 4.73 44.30
N GLY A 276 -5.15 5.92 44.66
CA GLY A 276 -5.05 7.12 43.85
C GLY A 276 -4.16 8.11 44.59
N ASP A 277 -3.14 8.62 43.91
CA ASP A 277 -2.43 9.82 44.34
C ASP A 277 -2.81 10.97 43.42
N ALA A 278 -3.34 12.02 44.05
CA ALA A 278 -3.65 13.30 43.47
C ALA A 278 -2.55 14.29 43.84
N THR A 279 -1.92 14.94 42.85
CA THR A 279 -1.27 16.26 43.02
C THR A 279 -1.11 16.96 41.65
N THR A 280 -2.16 17.72 41.26
CA THR A 280 -2.21 19.09 40.68
C THR A 280 -1.14 19.63 39.69
N PRO A 281 -1.40 20.68 38.85
CA PRO A 281 -2.62 21.48 38.70
C PRO A 281 -3.11 21.72 37.24
N ILE A 282 -4.26 22.38 37.17
CA ILE A 282 -4.91 23.04 36.03
C ILE A 282 -3.95 23.89 35.18
N ILE A 283 -3.99 23.73 33.84
CA ILE A 283 -3.71 24.80 32.88
C ILE A 283 -4.77 24.76 31.77
N ALA A 284 -5.61 25.79 31.74
CA ALA A 284 -6.34 26.21 30.56
C ALA A 284 -5.35 26.86 29.58
N ALA A 285 -5.32 26.40 28.33
CA ALA A 285 -4.65 27.12 27.25
C ALA A 285 -5.37 26.87 25.91
N THR A 286 -6.29 27.77 25.59
CA THR A 286 -6.75 28.04 24.23
C THR A 286 -5.59 28.53 23.37
N GLY A 287 -5.41 27.96 22.19
CA GLY A 287 -4.40 28.41 21.23
C GLY A 287 -4.66 27.84 19.83
N ALA A 288 -5.57 28.48 19.09
CA ALA A 288 -5.70 28.27 17.65
C ALA A 288 -4.50 28.89 16.93
N LEU A 289 -3.77 28.11 16.13
CA LEU A 289 -2.89 28.62 15.07
C LEU A 289 -2.38 27.46 14.21
N LEU A 290 -2.73 27.47 12.92
CA LEU A 290 -1.84 27.23 11.78
C LEU A 290 -2.64 27.41 10.48
N VAL A 291 -2.76 28.68 10.07
CA VAL A 291 -3.05 29.07 8.68
C VAL A 291 -1.77 29.72 8.15
N ALA A 292 -1.05 29.01 7.26
CA ALA A 292 -0.27 29.56 6.15
C ALA A 292 0.66 28.48 5.56
N GLY A 293 0.61 28.29 4.24
CA GLY A 293 1.71 27.68 3.48
C GLY A 293 1.28 26.67 2.42
N GLY A 294 0.78 27.14 1.27
CA GLY A 294 0.41 26.22 0.20
C GLY A 294 0.14 26.85 -1.17
N THR A 295 0.92 27.83 -1.63
CA THR A 295 0.73 28.40 -2.98
C THR A 295 2.04 28.86 -3.65
N THR A 296 2.89 27.96 -4.17
CA THR A 296 3.99 28.39 -5.10
C THR A 296 4.48 27.39 -6.16
N MET A 297 3.82 26.26 -6.44
CA MET A 297 4.33 25.29 -7.46
C MET A 297 3.31 24.93 -8.55
N TYR A 298 2.68 25.92 -9.20
CA TYR A 298 1.80 25.65 -10.36
C TYR A 298 2.07 26.49 -11.63
N LEU A 299 3.12 27.32 -11.68
CA LEU A 299 3.38 28.17 -12.85
C LEU A 299 4.72 27.90 -13.55
N VAL A 300 5.01 26.64 -13.91
CA VAL A 300 6.12 26.34 -14.86
C VAL A 300 5.71 25.42 -16.02
N ARG A 301 4.52 24.81 -16.03
CA ARG A 301 4.19 23.79 -17.05
C ARG A 301 3.50 24.25 -18.33
N ARG A 302 3.38 25.56 -18.60
CA ARG A 302 2.68 26.06 -19.80
C ARG A 302 3.56 26.64 -20.92
N ARG A 303 4.87 26.43 -20.89
CA ARG A 303 5.77 26.89 -21.98
C ARG A 303 6.40 25.80 -22.87
N ALA A 304 6.07 24.52 -22.66
CA ALA A 304 6.63 23.41 -23.45
C ALA A 304 5.63 22.70 -24.38
N ALA A 305 4.50 23.35 -24.72
CA ALA A 305 3.49 22.81 -25.65
C ALA A 305 3.07 23.82 -26.73
N ARG A 306 4.01 24.67 -27.17
CA ARG A 306 3.93 25.45 -28.42
C ARG A 306 5.32 25.45 -29.06
N ASN A 307 5.73 24.29 -29.54
CA ASN A 307 6.66 24.18 -30.67
C ASN A 307 6.46 22.80 -31.32
N SER A 308 5.38 22.72 -32.09
CA SER A 308 5.23 21.87 -33.27
C SER A 308 4.64 22.76 -34.34
#